data_AF-A0A966QWQ4-F1
#
_entry.id   AF-A0A966QWQ4-F1
#
_cell.length_a   1.000
_cell.length_b   1.000
_cell.length_c   1.000
_cell.angle_alpha   90.00
_cell.angle_beta   90.00
_cell.angle_gamma   90.00
#
_symmetry.space_group_name_H-M   'P 1'
#
loop_
_entity.id
_entity.type
_entity.pdbx_description
1 polymer ?
#
loop_
_entity_poly.entity_id
_entity_poly.type
_entity_poly.pdbx_seq_one_letter_code
_entity_poly.pdbx_strand_id
1 'polypeptide(L)'
;NLGGAGGFARGLMHLRAAKWATHVLFMDDDISLETEALVRTVALFGFARDKQLCVHGAMLSEERQWMQFEAGSKYLWRSLYPLRALGQEDDLRERRLAVRDARERRFAYSAWWYTAFPIDITPDNPLPIFVRGDDVAFGLMHTGRHTVTLNGIVVWHADFHLKNNPSSLFYEMRNFATIDTLVFDRHRWWHLGQRFLALSFRSLFGFRYASAEYMVRGMRAYLAGPRALAEVDHPALHDELRQVSEEKPAPLPPEHAAVAITRPRPKAIRLVGFVLALPLLGGFFLPAAVRSKRLRTAPIDSRAVGIAVRHERILYRHDRLPEGFVCERDRRRFFAVWRDVFDVLRQLRRDYATLKRDYRAAYPSLVSDDAWQRRFDGVSARPTR
;
A
#
# COMPACT_ATOMS: atom_id res chain seq x y z
N ASN A 1 -4.85 -20.34 -1.95
CA ASN A 1 -5.09 -18.96 -1.48
C ASN A 1 -4.45 -18.00 -2.48
N LEU A 2 -5.23 -17.22 -3.23
CA LEU A 2 -4.73 -16.26 -4.22
C LEU A 2 -4.78 -14.79 -3.73
N GLY A 3 -5.01 -14.59 -2.44
CA GLY A 3 -5.12 -13.28 -1.83
C GLY A 3 -6.43 -12.55 -2.18
N GLY A 4 -6.49 -11.26 -1.85
CA GLY A 4 -7.70 -10.42 -2.00
C GLY A 4 -8.18 -10.36 -3.45
N ALA A 5 -7.30 -10.00 -4.38
CA ALA A 5 -7.62 -9.95 -5.81
C ALA A 5 -8.21 -11.26 -6.34
N GLY A 6 -7.72 -12.41 -5.87
CA GLY A 6 -8.25 -13.71 -6.28
C GLY A 6 -9.65 -14.00 -5.75
N GLY A 7 -9.95 -13.57 -4.52
CA GLY A 7 -11.30 -13.63 -3.95
C GLY A 7 -12.29 -12.79 -4.75
N PHE A 8 -11.96 -11.52 -4.97
CA PHE A 8 -12.80 -10.59 -5.74
C PHE A 8 -12.95 -11.02 -7.21
N ALA A 9 -11.88 -11.47 -7.86
CA ALA A 9 -11.94 -11.99 -9.23
C ALA A 9 -12.88 -13.20 -9.35
N ARG A 10 -12.82 -14.14 -8.39
CA ARG A 10 -13.68 -15.32 -8.39
C ARG A 10 -15.16 -14.95 -8.26
N GLY A 11 -15.49 -14.03 -7.36
CA GLY A 11 -16.86 -13.51 -7.21
C GLY A 11 -17.35 -12.81 -8.47
N LEU A 12 -16.52 -11.94 -9.05
CA LEU A 12 -16.84 -11.20 -10.27
C LEU A 12 -17.08 -12.12 -11.48
N MET A 13 -16.20 -13.10 -11.70
CA MET A 13 -16.34 -14.10 -12.76
C MET A 13 -17.60 -14.95 -12.57
N HIS A 14 -17.90 -15.36 -11.34
CA HIS A 14 -19.13 -16.09 -11.05
C HIS A 14 -20.38 -15.29 -11.41
N LEU A 15 -20.45 -14.03 -10.99
CA LEU A 15 -21.61 -13.17 -11.29
C LEU A 15 -21.77 -12.91 -12.79
N ARG A 16 -20.66 -12.69 -13.52
CA ARG A 16 -20.68 -12.55 -14.98
C ARG A 16 -21.20 -13.81 -15.67
N ALA A 17 -20.75 -14.99 -15.23
CA ALA A 17 -21.20 -16.27 -15.77
C ALA A 17 -22.69 -16.54 -15.47
N ALA A 18 -23.19 -16.08 -14.32
CA ALA A 18 -24.57 -16.32 -13.89
C ALA A 18 -25.60 -15.46 -14.66
N LYS A 19 -25.19 -14.34 -15.28
CA LYS A 19 -25.99 -13.48 -16.17
C LYS A 19 -27.29 -12.88 -15.59
N TRP A 20 -27.56 -13.02 -14.30
CA TRP A 20 -28.72 -12.42 -13.62
C TRP A 20 -28.37 -11.13 -12.86
N ALA A 21 -27.10 -10.96 -12.48
CA ALA A 21 -26.65 -9.79 -11.74
C ALA A 21 -26.41 -8.60 -12.68
N THR A 22 -26.92 -7.43 -12.31
CA THR A 22 -26.68 -6.16 -13.03
C THR A 22 -25.58 -5.32 -12.38
N HIS A 23 -25.39 -5.48 -11.07
CA HIS A 23 -24.40 -4.76 -10.28
C HIS A 23 -23.63 -5.75 -9.41
N VAL A 24 -22.44 -5.34 -8.99
CA VAL A 24 -21.55 -6.06 -8.08
C VAL A 24 -21.28 -5.16 -6.89
N LEU A 25 -21.22 -5.74 -5.69
CA LEU A 25 -20.78 -5.07 -4.48
C LEU A 25 -19.59 -5.86 -3.91
N PHE A 26 -18.41 -5.24 -3.92
CA PHE A 26 -17.24 -5.74 -3.22
C PHE A 26 -17.28 -5.28 -1.77
N MET A 27 -17.04 -6.23 -0.87
CA MET A 27 -16.99 -6.07 0.58
C MET A 27 -15.94 -6.99 1.17
N ASP A 28 -15.34 -6.57 2.29
CA ASP A 28 -14.49 -7.42 3.11
C ASP A 28 -15.35 -8.25 4.09
N ASP A 29 -14.83 -9.36 4.59
CA ASP A 29 -15.50 -10.27 5.52
C ASP A 29 -15.37 -9.83 6.99
N ASP A 30 -14.39 -8.99 7.30
CA ASP A 30 -14.09 -8.44 8.63
C ASP A 30 -14.62 -7.01 8.84
N ILE A 31 -15.73 -6.65 8.18
CA ILE A 31 -16.43 -5.39 8.39
C ILE A 31 -17.67 -5.54 9.26
N SER A 32 -18.00 -4.46 9.96
CA SER A 32 -19.33 -4.24 10.50
C SER A 32 -20.11 -3.28 9.59
N LEU A 33 -21.33 -3.67 9.20
CA LEU A 33 -22.16 -2.93 8.24
C LEU A 33 -23.53 -2.63 8.84
N GLU A 34 -24.02 -1.41 8.63
CA GLU A 34 -25.43 -1.10 8.81
C GLU A 34 -26.24 -1.47 7.56
N THR A 35 -27.27 -2.31 7.70
CA THR A 35 -28.03 -2.87 6.57
C THR A 35 -28.67 -1.81 5.67
N GLU A 36 -29.03 -0.67 6.26
CA GLU A 36 -29.56 0.50 5.55
C GLU A 36 -28.59 1.02 4.47
N ALA A 37 -27.27 0.80 4.60
CA ALA A 37 -26.29 1.16 3.57
C ALA A 37 -26.54 0.41 2.25
N LEU A 38 -26.96 -0.86 2.32
CA LEU A 38 -27.34 -1.67 1.15
C LEU A 38 -28.61 -1.11 0.51
N VAL A 39 -29.63 -0.81 1.32
CA VAL A 39 -30.90 -0.24 0.85
C VAL A 39 -30.67 1.08 0.14
N ARG A 40 -29.85 1.96 0.72
CA ARG A 40 -29.46 3.25 0.10
C ARG A 40 -28.68 3.07 -1.19
N THR A 41 -27.79 2.10 -1.25
CA THR A 41 -27.04 1.78 -2.46
C THR A 41 -27.97 1.33 -3.58
N VAL A 42 -28.89 0.41 -3.28
CA VAL A 42 -29.90 -0.08 -4.25
C VAL A 42 -30.82 1.06 -4.69
N ALA A 43 -31.30 1.89 -3.76
CA ALA A 43 -32.12 3.05 -4.08
C ALA A 43 -31.37 4.02 -5.00
N LEU A 44 -30.10 4.33 -4.70
CA LEU A 44 -29.28 5.21 -5.52
C LEU A 44 -29.11 4.68 -6.94
N PHE A 45 -28.85 3.37 -7.12
CA PHE A 45 -28.83 2.76 -8.46
C PHE A 45 -30.20 2.81 -9.16
N GLY A 46 -31.30 2.61 -8.43
CA GLY A 46 -32.65 2.66 -8.98
C GLY A 46 -33.03 4.03 -9.57
N PHE A 47 -32.44 5.12 -9.08
CA PHE A 47 -32.63 6.48 -9.59
C PHE A 47 -31.46 7.01 -10.42
N ALA A 48 -30.42 6.20 -10.64
CA ALA A 48 -29.22 6.62 -11.36
C ALA A 48 -29.53 6.93 -12.82
N ARG A 49 -29.08 8.10 -13.28
CA ARG A 49 -29.12 8.49 -14.70
C ARG A 49 -27.88 8.06 -15.47
N ASP A 50 -26.75 7.99 -14.78
CA ASP A 50 -25.51 7.46 -15.33
C ASP A 50 -25.47 5.94 -15.11
N LYS A 51 -25.46 5.18 -16.21
CA LYS A 51 -25.38 3.71 -16.17
C LYS A 51 -24.04 3.21 -15.64
N GLN A 52 -23.02 4.06 -15.60
CA GLN A 52 -21.68 3.71 -15.10
C GLN A 52 -21.50 4.09 -13.63
N LEU A 53 -22.52 4.68 -12.98
CA LEU A 53 -22.44 5.14 -11.59
C LEU A 53 -21.89 4.02 -10.69
N CYS A 54 -20.87 4.35 -9.91
CA CYS A 54 -20.33 3.48 -8.87
C CYS A 54 -20.54 4.13 -7.51
N VAL A 55 -20.61 3.32 -6.46
CA VAL A 55 -20.86 3.79 -5.09
C VAL A 55 -19.79 3.25 -4.17
N HIS A 56 -19.15 4.15 -3.42
CA HIS A 56 -18.20 3.78 -2.37
C HIS A 56 -18.79 4.09 -1.00
N GLY A 57 -18.63 3.14 -0.08
CA GLY A 57 -18.96 3.31 1.33
C GLY A 57 -17.75 3.86 2.08
N ALA A 58 -17.94 4.94 2.82
CA ALA A 58 -16.88 5.48 3.66
C ALA A 58 -16.57 4.50 4.81
N MET A 59 -15.31 4.44 5.21
CA MET A 59 -14.86 3.61 6.31
C MET A 59 -14.73 4.45 7.59
N LEU A 60 -15.37 4.00 8.67
CA LEU A 60 -15.09 4.43 10.03
C LEU A 60 -14.18 3.41 10.72
N SER A 61 -13.41 3.88 11.70
CA SER A 61 -12.60 3.02 12.56
C SER A 61 -13.50 2.21 13.51
N GLU A 62 -13.28 0.90 13.60
CA GLU A 62 -13.93 0.07 14.63
C GLU A 62 -13.51 0.45 16.05
N GLU A 63 -12.26 0.86 16.24
CA GLU A 63 -11.70 1.25 17.53
C GLU A 63 -12.26 2.62 17.99
N ARG A 64 -12.61 3.47 17.03
CA ARG A 64 -13.20 4.79 17.24
C ARG A 64 -14.38 4.95 16.29
N GLN A 65 -15.51 4.34 16.65
CA GLN A 65 -16.71 4.21 15.82
C GLN A 65 -17.33 5.52 15.31
N TRP A 66 -16.84 6.68 15.72
CA TRP A 66 -17.23 8.00 15.23
C TRP A 66 -16.20 8.68 14.32
N MET A 67 -15.01 8.11 14.17
CA MET A 67 -13.90 8.69 13.44
C MET A 67 -13.88 8.14 12.02
N GLN A 68 -13.99 9.02 11.03
CA GLN A 68 -13.86 8.62 9.64
C GLN A 68 -12.38 8.38 9.31
N PHE A 69 -12.09 7.21 8.75
CA PHE A 69 -10.77 6.87 8.25
C PHE A 69 -10.60 7.33 6.81
N GLU A 70 -11.56 6.98 5.94
CA GLU A 70 -11.50 7.30 4.52
C GLU A 70 -12.88 7.29 3.86
N ALA A 71 -13.20 8.33 3.08
CA ALA A 71 -14.40 8.42 2.24
C ALA A 71 -14.05 8.39 0.73
N GLY A 72 -13.04 7.60 0.36
CA GLY A 72 -12.43 7.55 -0.97
C GLY A 72 -11.04 8.20 -1.01
N SER A 73 -10.28 7.90 -2.06
CA SER A 73 -8.85 8.24 -2.11
C SER A 73 -8.39 8.87 -3.42
N LYS A 74 -7.51 9.87 -3.30
CA LYS A 74 -6.75 10.39 -4.45
C LYS A 74 -5.45 9.61 -4.62
N TYR A 75 -4.98 9.53 -5.87
CA TYR A 75 -3.69 8.94 -6.21
C TYR A 75 -2.76 10.00 -6.83
N LEU A 76 -1.69 10.35 -6.10
CA LEU A 76 -0.68 11.31 -6.53
C LEU A 76 0.59 10.58 -6.98
N TRP A 77 0.61 10.13 -8.24
CA TRP A 77 1.70 9.31 -8.80
C TRP A 77 3.10 9.96 -8.74
N ARG A 78 3.20 11.29 -8.62
CA ARG A 78 4.46 12.02 -8.43
C ARG A 78 4.91 12.12 -6.96
N SER A 79 4.07 11.71 -6.02
CA SER A 79 4.34 11.80 -4.59
C SER A 79 5.14 10.59 -4.11
N LEU A 80 5.91 10.81 -3.04
CA LEU A 80 6.58 9.73 -2.31
C LEU A 80 5.56 8.73 -1.72
N TYR A 81 4.44 9.27 -1.23
CA TYR A 81 3.31 8.51 -0.70
C TYR A 81 2.10 8.84 -1.59
N PRO A 82 1.77 7.97 -2.57
CA PRO A 82 0.82 8.30 -3.61
C PRO A 82 -0.64 8.31 -3.12
N LEU A 83 -0.97 7.48 -2.12
CA LEU A 83 -2.33 7.39 -1.58
C LEU A 83 -2.65 8.62 -0.70
N ARG A 84 -3.84 9.17 -0.87
CA ARG A 84 -4.35 10.32 -0.13
C ARG A 84 -5.82 10.11 0.20
N ALA A 85 -6.07 9.55 1.38
CA ALA A 85 -7.41 9.42 1.95
C ALA A 85 -8.11 10.78 2.01
N LEU A 86 -9.39 10.79 1.66
CA LEU A 86 -10.27 11.95 1.79
C LEU A 86 -11.14 11.80 3.03
N GLY A 87 -11.33 12.90 3.75
CA GLY A 87 -12.16 12.91 4.97
C GLY A 87 -11.53 12.13 6.13
N GLN A 88 -10.23 11.90 6.07
CA GLN A 88 -9.47 11.26 7.15
C GLN A 88 -9.50 12.14 8.41
N GLU A 89 -9.75 11.50 9.56
CA GLU A 89 -9.86 12.13 10.88
C GLU A 89 -11.05 13.11 11.04
N ASP A 90 -12.06 13.04 10.17
CA ASP A 90 -13.32 13.75 10.39
C ASP A 90 -14.07 13.10 11.57
N ASP A 91 -14.38 13.88 12.62
CA ASP A 91 -15.15 13.42 13.78
C ASP A 91 -16.66 13.55 13.52
N LEU A 92 -17.31 12.44 13.21
CA LEU A 92 -18.71 12.42 12.80
C LEU A 92 -19.70 12.58 13.96
N ARG A 93 -19.24 12.79 15.20
CA ARG A 93 -20.09 13.33 16.29
C ARG A 93 -20.41 14.79 16.04
N GLU A 94 -19.58 15.50 15.28
CA GLU A 94 -19.88 16.85 14.84
C GLU A 94 -21.00 16.79 13.79
N ARG A 95 -22.22 17.16 14.20
CA ARG A 95 -23.41 17.17 13.32
C ARG A 95 -23.14 17.84 11.98
N ARG A 96 -22.40 18.96 11.98
CA ARG A 96 -22.06 19.72 10.76
C ARG A 96 -21.26 18.90 9.73
N LEU A 97 -20.49 17.90 10.17
CA LEU A 97 -19.72 17.01 9.30
C LEU A 97 -20.61 15.86 8.83
N ALA A 98 -21.38 15.25 9.75
CA ALA A 98 -22.23 14.10 9.47
C ALA A 98 -23.39 14.40 8.50
N VAL A 99 -23.98 15.60 8.56
CA VAL A 99 -25.14 15.98 7.70
C VAL A 99 -24.75 16.88 6.55
N ARG A 100 -23.45 17.11 6.32
CA ARG A 100 -23.00 18.02 5.27
C ARG A 100 -23.38 17.47 3.91
N ASP A 101 -24.33 18.11 3.27
CA ASP A 101 -24.67 17.87 1.86
C ASP A 101 -23.66 18.61 0.96
N ALA A 102 -22.43 18.10 0.94
CA ALA A 102 -21.37 18.65 0.11
C ALA A 102 -21.46 18.07 -1.30
N ARG A 103 -21.12 18.88 -2.30
CA ARG A 103 -20.89 18.38 -3.66
C ARG A 103 -19.90 17.22 -3.62
N GLU A 104 -20.25 16.14 -4.32
CA GLU A 104 -19.44 14.93 -4.45
C GLU A 104 -18.01 15.30 -4.83
N ARG A 105 -17.07 14.91 -3.97
CA ARG A 105 -15.65 15.12 -4.25
C ARG A 105 -15.20 13.99 -5.16
N ARG A 106 -14.74 14.33 -6.36
CA ARG A 106 -14.06 13.34 -7.20
C ARG A 106 -12.82 12.80 -6.51
N PHE A 107 -12.71 11.48 -6.48
CA PHE A 107 -11.53 10.75 -6.05
C PHE A 107 -11.05 9.82 -7.16
N ALA A 108 -9.90 9.20 -6.95
CA ALA A 108 -9.19 8.45 -7.99
C ALA A 108 -9.53 6.96 -7.97
N TYR A 109 -9.79 6.39 -6.78
CA TYR A 109 -10.22 5.01 -6.59
C TYR A 109 -10.99 4.87 -5.28
N SER A 110 -11.74 3.78 -5.16
CA SER A 110 -12.41 3.35 -3.95
C SER A 110 -11.79 2.04 -3.44
N ALA A 111 -11.66 1.90 -2.13
CA ALA A 111 -11.21 0.66 -1.54
C ALA A 111 -12.35 -0.37 -1.45
N TRP A 112 -11.98 -1.64 -1.42
CA TRP A 112 -12.91 -2.76 -1.63
C TRP A 112 -13.64 -3.26 -0.38
N TRP A 113 -13.44 -2.64 0.79
CA TRP A 113 -14.32 -2.86 1.95
C TRP A 113 -15.79 -2.53 1.64
N TYR A 114 -16.04 -1.59 0.73
CA TYR A 114 -17.36 -1.30 0.17
C TYR A 114 -17.23 -0.54 -1.15
N THR A 115 -17.33 -1.26 -2.28
CA THR A 115 -17.37 -0.66 -3.62
C THR A 115 -18.41 -1.37 -4.46
N ALA A 116 -19.50 -0.67 -4.81
CA ALA A 116 -20.54 -1.16 -5.69
C ALA A 116 -20.43 -0.53 -7.08
N PHE A 117 -20.65 -1.33 -8.13
CA PHE A 117 -20.52 -0.89 -9.52
C PHE A 117 -21.35 -1.76 -10.47
N PRO A 118 -21.71 -1.25 -11.67
CA PRO A 118 -22.37 -2.02 -12.72
C PRO A 118 -21.45 -3.13 -13.23
N ILE A 119 -21.97 -4.35 -13.38
CA ILE A 119 -21.13 -5.52 -13.73
C ILE A 119 -20.46 -5.40 -15.11
N ASP A 120 -21.04 -4.58 -15.99
CA ASP A 120 -20.59 -4.32 -17.36
C ASP A 120 -19.63 -3.12 -17.46
N ILE A 121 -19.23 -2.49 -16.34
CA ILE A 121 -18.30 -1.35 -16.37
C ILE A 121 -16.97 -1.66 -17.04
N THR A 122 -16.54 -2.92 -16.95
CA THR A 122 -15.34 -3.45 -17.63
C THR A 122 -15.43 -4.97 -17.76
N PRO A 123 -14.89 -5.59 -18.82
CA PRO A 123 -14.67 -7.03 -18.88
C PRO A 123 -13.45 -7.48 -18.07
N ASP A 124 -12.57 -6.56 -17.65
CA ASP A 124 -11.35 -6.90 -16.94
C ASP A 124 -11.63 -7.42 -15.53
N ASN A 125 -10.83 -8.38 -15.06
CA ASN A 125 -10.78 -8.77 -13.65
C ASN A 125 -9.74 -7.92 -12.88
N PRO A 126 -9.69 -8.02 -11.54
CA PRO A 126 -8.58 -7.54 -10.74
C PRO A 126 -7.20 -7.91 -11.32
N LEU A 127 -6.23 -7.02 -11.14
CA LEU A 127 -4.83 -7.32 -11.43
C LEU A 127 -4.39 -8.54 -10.57
N PRO A 128 -3.66 -9.53 -11.11
CA PRO A 128 -3.28 -10.73 -10.35
C PRO A 128 -2.14 -10.43 -9.37
N ILE A 129 -2.47 -9.74 -8.28
CA ILE A 129 -1.58 -9.41 -7.17
C ILE A 129 -2.21 -9.88 -5.86
N PHE A 130 -1.39 -10.34 -4.92
CA PHE A 130 -1.90 -11.04 -3.73
C PHE A 130 -2.63 -10.10 -2.75
N VAL A 131 -2.07 -8.93 -2.49
CA VAL A 131 -2.62 -7.93 -1.56
C VAL A 131 -2.06 -6.56 -1.91
N ARG A 132 -2.80 -5.50 -1.55
CA ARG A 132 -2.47 -4.07 -1.71
C ARG A 132 -2.35 -3.60 -3.16
N GLY A 133 -3.27 -2.72 -3.56
CA GLY A 133 -3.20 -1.98 -4.82
C GLY A 133 -4.04 -2.59 -5.95
N ASP A 134 -4.71 -3.70 -5.70
CA ASP A 134 -5.72 -4.29 -6.59
C ASP A 134 -6.95 -3.38 -6.71
N ASP A 135 -7.42 -2.88 -5.57
CA ASP A 135 -8.41 -1.80 -5.45
C ASP A 135 -7.98 -0.51 -6.17
N VAL A 136 -6.75 -0.08 -5.93
CA VAL A 136 -6.15 1.11 -6.56
C VAL A 136 -6.10 0.94 -8.08
N ALA A 137 -5.63 -0.22 -8.57
CA ALA A 137 -5.51 -0.50 -9.99
C ALA A 137 -6.89 -0.47 -10.67
N PHE A 138 -7.84 -1.23 -10.13
CA PHE A 138 -9.18 -1.33 -10.70
C PHE A 138 -9.92 0.00 -10.64
N GLY A 139 -9.81 0.74 -9.53
CA GLY A 139 -10.44 2.05 -9.40
C GLY A 139 -9.84 3.09 -10.33
N LEU A 140 -8.51 3.15 -10.48
CA LEU A 140 -7.88 4.10 -11.40
C LEU A 140 -8.22 3.83 -12.87
N MET A 141 -8.41 2.57 -13.24
CA MET A 141 -8.66 2.16 -14.63
C MET A 141 -10.15 2.17 -14.99
N HIS A 142 -11.03 1.78 -14.06
CA HIS A 142 -12.43 1.44 -14.38
C HIS A 142 -13.44 2.24 -13.56
N THR A 143 -13.45 2.11 -12.23
CA THR A 143 -14.59 2.61 -11.42
C THR A 143 -14.44 4.06 -10.95
N GLY A 144 -13.22 4.53 -10.69
CA GLY A 144 -12.96 5.75 -9.92
C GLY A 144 -13.51 7.03 -10.55
N ARG A 145 -13.60 7.09 -11.89
CA ARG A 145 -14.19 8.24 -12.60
C ARG A 145 -15.70 8.38 -12.38
N HIS A 146 -16.36 7.27 -12.07
CA HIS A 146 -17.81 7.16 -11.92
C HIS A 146 -18.24 6.97 -10.47
N THR A 147 -17.28 6.89 -9.54
CA THR A 147 -17.57 6.58 -8.15
C THR A 147 -17.97 7.82 -7.37
N VAL A 148 -19.05 7.70 -6.62
CA VAL A 148 -19.55 8.70 -5.68
C VAL A 148 -19.60 8.13 -4.27
N THR A 149 -19.74 9.01 -3.29
CA THR A 149 -19.95 8.66 -1.87
C THR A 149 -21.24 9.29 -1.40
N LEU A 150 -22.02 8.57 -0.58
CA LEU A 150 -23.27 9.08 -0.01
C LEU A 150 -23.23 9.00 1.52
N ASN A 151 -23.73 10.04 2.19
CA ASN A 151 -23.85 10.05 3.64
C ASN A 151 -24.69 8.86 4.13
N GLY A 152 -24.15 8.14 5.11
CA GLY A 152 -24.76 6.94 5.69
C GLY A 152 -24.67 5.67 4.84
N ILE A 153 -23.93 5.69 3.73
CA ILE A 153 -23.35 4.47 3.16
C ILE A 153 -21.94 4.36 3.76
N VAL A 154 -21.85 3.61 4.86
CA VAL A 154 -20.62 3.49 5.64
C VAL A 154 -20.41 2.06 6.13
N VAL A 155 -19.15 1.73 6.42
CA VAL A 155 -18.75 0.48 7.07
C VAL A 155 -17.81 0.82 8.23
N TRP A 156 -17.78 -0.03 9.24
CA TRP A 156 -16.72 -0.02 10.24
C TRP A 156 -15.74 -1.15 9.92
N HIS A 157 -14.46 -0.84 10.01
CA HIS A 157 -13.38 -1.80 9.80
C HIS A 157 -12.23 -1.50 10.79
N ALA A 158 -11.49 -2.53 11.19
CA ALA A 158 -10.27 -2.38 11.98
C ALA A 158 -9.19 -1.53 11.28
N ASP A 159 -8.45 -0.70 12.03
CA ASP A 159 -7.47 0.22 11.48
C ASP A 159 -6.25 -0.49 10.83
N PHE A 160 -5.79 0.04 9.68
CA PHE A 160 -4.67 -0.55 8.92
C PHE A 160 -3.27 -0.22 9.49
N HIS A 161 -3.16 0.64 10.49
CA HIS A 161 -1.88 1.15 11.01
C HIS A 161 -0.98 0.04 11.60
N LEU A 162 -1.57 -1.02 12.15
CA LEU A 162 -0.83 -2.15 12.73
C LEU A 162 -0.26 -3.12 11.68
N LYS A 163 -0.58 -2.95 10.38
CA LYS A 163 -0.21 -3.88 9.29
C LYS A 163 1.10 -3.50 8.54
N ASN A 164 1.88 -2.56 9.06
CA ASN A 164 3.14 -2.08 8.45
C ASN A 164 4.35 -2.97 8.82
N ASN A 165 4.59 -4.02 8.04
CA ASN A 165 5.75 -4.92 8.18
C ASN A 165 6.57 -4.98 6.86
N PRO A 166 7.78 -5.58 6.86
CA PRO A 166 8.59 -5.67 5.65
C PRO A 166 7.88 -6.38 4.48
N SER A 167 7.08 -7.42 4.75
CA SER A 167 6.33 -8.14 3.71
C SER A 167 5.33 -7.24 2.95
N SER A 168 4.65 -6.32 3.66
CA SER A 168 3.76 -5.33 3.05
C SER A 168 4.52 -4.40 2.09
N LEU A 169 5.76 -4.02 2.42
CA LEU A 169 6.59 -3.15 1.58
C LEU A 169 7.04 -3.82 0.28
N PHE A 170 7.21 -5.15 0.26
CA PHE A 170 7.44 -5.88 -0.98
C PHE A 170 6.27 -5.68 -1.95
N TYR A 171 5.03 -5.92 -1.47
CA TYR A 171 3.83 -5.80 -2.28
C TYR A 171 3.61 -4.35 -2.73
N GLU A 172 3.73 -3.37 -1.83
CA GLU A 172 3.58 -1.96 -2.19
C GLU A 172 4.57 -1.52 -3.27
N MET A 173 5.86 -1.90 -3.16
CA MET A 173 6.84 -1.55 -4.19
C MET A 173 6.52 -2.18 -5.54
N ARG A 174 6.27 -3.49 -5.57
CA ARG A 174 5.98 -4.21 -6.81
C ARG A 174 4.69 -3.74 -7.46
N ASN A 175 3.62 -3.67 -6.67
CA ASN A 175 2.27 -3.43 -7.18
C ASN A 175 2.13 -1.97 -7.60
N PHE A 176 2.59 -0.98 -6.82
CA PHE A 176 2.50 0.42 -7.24
C PHE A 176 3.43 0.76 -8.41
N ALA A 177 4.59 0.10 -8.54
CA ALA A 177 5.39 0.21 -9.76
C ALA A 177 4.61 -0.30 -10.99
N THR A 178 3.88 -1.40 -10.85
CA THR A 178 3.03 -1.98 -11.90
C THR A 178 1.87 -1.04 -12.25
N ILE A 179 1.13 -0.54 -11.25
CA ILE A 179 0.02 0.41 -11.43
C ILE A 179 0.49 1.68 -12.13
N ASP A 180 1.60 2.27 -11.67
CA ASP A 180 2.11 3.50 -12.25
C ASP A 180 2.45 3.34 -13.74
N THR A 181 2.95 2.15 -14.08
CA THR A 181 3.33 1.76 -15.44
C THR A 181 2.10 1.58 -16.34
N LEU A 182 1.06 0.93 -15.83
CA LEU A 182 -0.19 0.68 -16.55
C LEU A 182 -0.96 1.99 -16.76
N VAL A 183 -1.26 2.70 -15.67
CA VAL A 183 -2.25 3.78 -15.64
C VAL A 183 -1.74 5.09 -16.24
N PHE A 184 -0.47 5.48 -16.00
CA PHE A 184 -0.03 6.86 -16.27
C PHE A 184 0.94 6.97 -17.44
N ASP A 185 0.48 7.49 -18.57
CA ASP A 185 1.31 7.71 -19.78
C ASP A 185 2.53 8.60 -19.54
N ARG A 186 2.35 9.65 -18.73
CA ARG A 186 3.40 10.61 -18.40
C ARG A 186 4.35 10.10 -17.30
N HIS A 187 4.13 8.91 -16.76
CA HIS A 187 5.01 8.31 -15.77
C HIS A 187 6.28 7.76 -16.42
N ARG A 188 7.43 8.14 -15.86
CA ARG A 188 8.78 7.90 -16.36
C ARG A 188 9.63 7.25 -15.27
N TRP A 189 10.73 6.60 -15.65
CA TRP A 189 11.56 5.81 -14.75
C TRP A 189 12.04 6.59 -13.52
N TRP A 190 12.32 7.89 -13.64
CA TRP A 190 12.80 8.70 -12.52
C TRP A 190 11.72 9.01 -11.49
N HIS A 191 10.44 8.98 -11.84
CA HIS A 191 9.37 9.16 -10.85
C HIS A 191 9.32 7.95 -9.90
N LEU A 192 9.37 6.74 -10.46
CA LEU A 192 9.50 5.50 -9.69
C LEU A 192 10.85 5.41 -8.97
N GLY A 193 11.94 5.75 -9.66
CA GLY A 193 13.29 5.75 -9.11
C GLY A 193 13.45 6.72 -7.93
N GLN A 194 12.89 7.93 -8.02
CA GLN A 194 12.90 8.89 -6.93
C GLN A 194 12.12 8.36 -5.73
N ARG A 195 10.92 7.79 -5.93
CA ARG A 195 10.14 7.19 -4.84
C ARG A 195 10.90 6.03 -4.18
N PHE A 196 11.38 5.08 -4.98
CA PHE A 196 12.12 3.93 -4.51
C PHE A 196 13.40 4.32 -3.74
N LEU A 197 14.21 5.22 -4.30
CA LEU A 197 15.42 5.72 -3.66
C LEU A 197 15.09 6.42 -2.34
N ALA A 198 14.07 7.27 -2.32
CA ALA A 198 13.72 8.07 -1.16
C ALA A 198 13.11 7.22 -0.01
N LEU A 199 12.39 6.14 -0.31
CA LEU A 199 11.90 5.19 0.69
C LEU A 199 13.00 4.25 1.19
N SER A 200 13.83 3.75 0.26
CA SER A 200 15.00 2.92 0.59
C SER A 200 16.00 3.68 1.46
N PHE A 201 16.31 4.93 1.11
CA PHE A 201 17.15 5.82 1.91
C PHE A 201 16.60 6.00 3.33
N ARG A 202 15.30 6.31 3.46
CA ARG A 202 14.68 6.49 4.79
C ARG A 202 14.78 5.22 5.64
N SER A 203 14.57 4.05 5.05
CA SER A 203 14.63 2.78 5.79
C SER A 203 16.07 2.38 6.14
N LEU A 204 16.97 2.43 5.15
CA LEU A 204 18.38 2.07 5.30
C LEU A 204 19.09 2.96 6.33
N PHE A 205 18.90 4.28 6.27
CA PHE A 205 19.52 5.21 7.22
C PHE A 205 18.77 5.27 8.56
N GLY A 206 17.65 4.58 8.70
CA GLY A 206 16.98 4.30 9.98
C GLY A 206 17.30 2.91 10.55
N PHE A 207 18.25 2.17 9.96
CA PHE A 207 18.58 0.78 10.30
C PHE A 207 17.42 -0.22 10.11
N ARG A 208 16.40 0.17 9.34
CA ARG A 208 15.30 -0.69 8.93
C ARG A 208 15.70 -1.47 7.68
N TYR A 209 16.66 -2.38 7.87
CA TYR A 209 17.30 -3.12 6.79
C TYR A 209 16.36 -4.15 6.15
N ALA A 210 15.56 -4.88 6.93
CA ALA A 210 14.59 -5.83 6.40
C ALA A 210 13.55 -5.11 5.53
N SER A 211 13.07 -3.94 5.95
CA SER A 211 12.22 -3.09 5.12
C SER A 211 12.88 -2.72 3.78
N ALA A 212 14.15 -2.31 3.80
CA ALA A 212 14.87 -1.94 2.58
C ALA A 212 15.11 -3.14 1.65
N GLU A 213 15.46 -4.30 2.19
CA GLU A 213 15.62 -5.55 1.45
C GLU A 213 14.31 -6.00 0.77
N TYR A 214 13.20 -5.93 1.48
CA TYR A 214 11.89 -6.27 0.93
C TYR A 214 11.46 -5.29 -0.17
N MET A 215 11.75 -4.00 -0.02
CA MET A 215 11.54 -3.02 -1.10
C MET A 215 12.39 -3.32 -2.33
N VAL A 216 13.66 -3.68 -2.16
CA VAL A 216 14.56 -4.13 -3.25
C VAL A 216 13.98 -5.37 -3.94
N ARG A 217 13.55 -6.37 -3.16
CA ARG A 217 12.92 -7.60 -3.68
C ARG A 217 11.65 -7.29 -4.47
N GLY A 218 10.79 -6.41 -3.96
CA GLY A 218 9.56 -6.00 -4.64
C GLY A 218 9.84 -5.30 -5.97
N MET A 219 10.83 -4.41 -6.01
CA MET A 219 11.27 -3.78 -7.25
C MET A 219 11.89 -4.78 -8.24
N ARG A 220 12.71 -5.73 -7.78
CA ARG A 220 13.25 -6.81 -8.62
C ARG A 220 12.13 -7.66 -9.22
N ALA A 221 11.08 -7.97 -8.45
CA ALA A 221 9.91 -8.68 -8.95
C ALA A 221 9.15 -7.88 -10.03
N TYR A 222 9.04 -6.56 -9.88
CA TYR A 222 8.49 -5.70 -10.94
C TYR A 222 9.38 -5.69 -12.20
N LEU A 223 10.70 -5.59 -12.03
CA LEU A 223 11.68 -5.57 -13.12
C LEU A 223 11.77 -6.91 -13.87
N ALA A 224 11.32 -8.02 -13.27
CA ALA A 224 11.21 -9.31 -13.95
C ALA A 224 10.11 -9.33 -15.05
N GLY A 225 9.23 -8.33 -15.07
CA GLY A 225 8.26 -8.11 -16.13
C GLY A 225 6.93 -8.86 -15.98
N PRO A 226 5.97 -8.60 -16.89
CA PRO A 226 4.60 -9.11 -16.79
C PRO A 226 4.50 -10.62 -16.89
N ARG A 227 5.42 -11.28 -17.61
CA ARG A 227 5.44 -12.74 -17.70
C ARG A 227 5.76 -13.38 -16.34
N ALA A 228 6.75 -12.84 -15.63
CA ALA A 228 7.05 -13.28 -14.28
C ALA A 228 5.85 -13.07 -13.36
N LEU A 229 5.16 -11.92 -13.46
CA LEU A 229 3.91 -11.67 -12.72
C LEU A 229 2.81 -12.70 -13.07
N ALA A 230 2.68 -13.09 -14.34
CA ALA A 230 1.69 -14.07 -14.78
C ALA A 230 1.94 -15.47 -14.21
N GLU A 231 3.21 -15.85 -14.08
CA GLU A 231 3.67 -17.18 -13.68
C GLU A 231 3.90 -17.32 -12.17
N VAL A 232 3.72 -16.25 -11.38
CA VAL A 232 3.94 -16.28 -9.92
C VAL A 232 3.02 -17.29 -9.23
N ASP A 233 3.63 -18.17 -8.45
CA ASP A 233 2.94 -18.92 -7.39
C ASP A 233 2.68 -17.97 -6.21
N HIS A 234 1.48 -17.43 -6.17
CA HIS A 234 1.03 -16.47 -5.17
C HIS A 234 1.06 -17.01 -3.73
N PRO A 235 0.48 -18.21 -3.43
CA PRO A 235 0.59 -18.82 -2.11
C PRO A 235 2.04 -19.01 -1.67
N ALA A 236 2.88 -19.64 -2.50
CA ALA A 236 4.26 -19.93 -2.13
C ALA A 236 5.07 -18.65 -1.86
N LEU A 237 4.91 -17.64 -2.72
CA LEU A 237 5.55 -16.34 -2.53
C LEU A 237 5.07 -15.66 -1.24
N HIS A 238 3.77 -15.73 -0.92
CA HIS A 238 3.27 -15.14 0.32
C HIS A 238 3.80 -15.85 1.56
N ASP A 239 3.84 -17.19 1.54
CA ASP A 239 4.38 -18.00 2.62
C ASP A 239 5.87 -17.75 2.87
N GLU A 240 6.64 -17.49 1.82
CA GLU A 240 8.04 -17.07 1.92
C GLU A 240 8.16 -15.67 2.52
N LEU A 241 7.40 -14.70 2.00
CA LEU A 241 7.52 -13.29 2.40
C LEU A 241 7.11 -13.07 3.87
N ARG A 242 6.16 -13.82 4.40
CA ARG A 242 5.68 -13.68 5.78
C ARG A 242 6.61 -14.26 6.85
N GLN A 243 7.69 -14.97 6.47
CA GLN A 243 8.66 -15.54 7.43
C GLN A 243 9.54 -14.49 8.11
N VAL A 244 9.52 -13.22 7.67
CA VAL A 244 10.31 -12.16 8.29
C VAL A 244 9.88 -11.90 9.74
N SER A 245 10.80 -12.11 10.67
CA SER A 245 10.62 -11.82 12.10
C SER A 245 11.07 -10.40 12.47
N GLU A 246 11.95 -9.81 11.67
CA GLU A 246 12.50 -8.47 11.89
C GLU A 246 11.47 -7.37 11.63
N GLU A 247 11.61 -6.25 12.37
CA GLU A 247 10.76 -5.06 12.22
C GLU A 247 9.26 -5.32 12.36
N LYS A 248 8.89 -6.43 13.00
CA LYS A 248 7.51 -6.73 13.37
C LYS A 248 7.26 -6.15 14.77
N PRO A 249 6.22 -5.31 14.94
CA PRO A 249 5.81 -4.87 16.28
C PRO A 249 5.47 -6.10 17.13
N ALA A 250 6.11 -6.21 18.28
CA ALA A 250 5.85 -7.26 19.26
C ALA A 250 5.88 -6.65 20.68
N PRO A 251 5.27 -7.31 21.67
CA PRO A 251 5.37 -6.89 23.06
C PRO A 251 6.83 -6.68 23.48
N LEU A 252 7.13 -5.50 24.02
CA LEU A 252 8.47 -5.13 24.44
C LEU A 252 8.79 -5.73 25.81
N PRO A 253 10.04 -6.15 26.05
CA PRO A 253 10.53 -6.47 27.39
C PRO A 253 10.32 -5.29 28.36
N PRO A 254 10.14 -5.54 29.68
CA PRO A 254 9.88 -4.49 30.67
C PRO A 254 10.90 -3.32 30.62
N GLU A 255 12.17 -3.64 30.38
CA GLU A 255 13.24 -2.65 30.22
C GLU A 255 12.99 -1.68 29.05
N HIS A 256 12.54 -2.17 27.90
CA HIS A 256 12.26 -1.38 26.70
C HIS A 256 10.91 -0.67 26.81
N ALA A 257 9.92 -1.32 27.42
CA ALA A 257 8.61 -0.73 27.69
C ALA A 257 8.71 0.49 28.63
N ALA A 258 9.65 0.48 29.58
CA ALA A 258 9.92 1.60 30.49
C ALA A 258 10.64 2.79 29.83
N VAL A 259 11.24 2.62 28.64
CA VAL A 259 11.96 3.73 27.98
C VAL A 259 10.96 4.73 27.39
N ALA A 260 10.93 5.93 27.96
CA ALA A 260 10.08 7.01 27.48
C ALA A 260 10.38 7.38 26.02
N ILE A 261 9.32 7.76 25.29
CA ILE A 261 9.46 8.23 23.92
C ILE A 261 10.22 9.55 23.89
N THR A 262 11.26 9.60 23.07
CA THR A 262 12.11 10.77 22.92
C THR A 262 11.29 11.86 22.27
N ARG A 263 11.10 12.98 22.96
CA ARG A 263 10.41 14.15 22.40
C ARG A 263 11.11 14.56 21.09
N PRO A 264 10.35 14.73 19.99
CA PRO A 264 10.94 15.08 18.72
C PRO A 264 11.62 16.44 18.82
N ARG A 265 12.88 16.52 18.38
CA ARG A 265 13.59 17.80 18.27
C ARG A 265 12.90 18.71 17.24
N PRO A 266 13.10 20.04 17.33
CA PRO A 266 12.64 21.00 16.33
C PRO A 266 12.93 20.55 14.89
N LYS A 267 12.00 20.85 13.96
CA LYS A 267 12.08 20.43 12.55
C LYS A 267 13.43 20.78 11.90
N ALA A 268 13.97 21.97 12.15
CA ALA A 268 15.25 22.41 11.63
C ALA A 268 16.42 21.48 12.03
N ILE A 269 16.49 21.07 13.31
CA ILE A 269 17.55 20.18 13.79
C ILE A 269 17.42 18.78 13.18
N ARG A 270 16.18 18.28 13.06
CA ARG A 270 15.92 16.99 12.40
C ARG A 270 16.32 17.03 10.92
N LEU A 271 16.09 18.14 10.24
CA LEU A 271 16.50 18.36 8.86
C LEU A 271 18.02 18.37 8.73
N VAL A 272 18.75 19.06 9.62
CA VAL A 272 20.22 19.03 9.62
C VAL A 272 20.72 17.59 9.77
N GLY A 273 20.20 16.83 10.72
CA GLY A 273 20.58 15.41 10.89
C GLY A 273 20.24 14.57 9.65
N PHE A 274 19.09 14.82 9.01
CA PHE A 274 18.71 14.14 7.77
C PHE A 274 19.66 14.47 6.61
N VAL A 275 20.04 15.74 6.44
CA VAL A 275 20.96 16.19 5.40
C VAL A 275 22.36 15.62 5.64
N LEU A 276 22.85 15.65 6.89
CA LEU A 276 24.14 15.09 7.27
C LEU A 276 24.21 13.57 7.15
N ALA A 277 23.07 12.88 7.13
CA ALA A 277 23.04 11.44 7.00
C ALA A 277 23.73 10.99 5.71
N LEU A 278 23.50 11.67 4.60
CA LEU A 278 24.09 11.30 3.30
C LEU A 278 25.63 11.43 3.25
N PRO A 279 26.26 12.60 3.51
CA PRO A 279 27.71 12.74 3.45
C PRO A 279 28.43 11.92 4.54
N LEU A 280 27.77 11.64 5.67
CA LEU A 280 28.34 10.82 6.74
C LEU A 280 28.03 9.32 6.59
N LEU A 281 27.37 8.92 5.50
CA LEU A 281 26.83 7.57 5.24
C LEU A 281 26.15 6.98 6.50
N GLY A 282 25.14 7.66 7.03
CA GLY A 282 24.39 7.20 8.20
C GLY A 282 25.19 7.21 9.49
N GLY A 283 26.31 7.95 9.52
CA GLY A 283 27.20 8.06 10.67
C GLY A 283 28.37 7.08 10.67
N PHE A 284 28.61 6.31 9.60
CA PHE A 284 29.80 5.46 9.50
C PHE A 284 31.11 6.24 9.43
N PHE A 285 31.06 7.49 8.95
CA PHE A 285 32.21 8.40 8.93
C PHE A 285 32.32 9.30 10.17
N LEU A 286 31.44 9.14 11.16
CA LEU A 286 31.57 9.87 12.42
C LEU A 286 32.62 9.23 13.33
N PRO A 287 33.48 10.05 13.99
CA PRO A 287 34.38 9.57 15.01
C PRO A 287 33.64 8.79 16.11
N ALA A 288 34.24 7.72 16.63
CA ALA A 288 33.64 6.88 17.66
C ALA A 288 33.22 7.67 18.91
N ALA A 289 33.98 8.72 19.27
CA ALA A 289 33.68 9.60 20.39
C ALA A 289 32.34 10.37 20.26
N VAL A 290 31.88 10.62 19.03
CA VAL A 290 30.61 11.33 18.78
C VAL A 290 29.44 10.34 18.73
N ARG A 291 29.71 9.09 18.37
CA ARG A 291 28.69 8.02 18.30
C ARG A 291 28.22 7.61 19.69
N SER A 292 26.94 7.26 19.79
CA SER A 292 26.31 6.85 21.04
C SER A 292 25.73 5.45 20.91
N LYS A 293 26.11 4.57 21.85
CA LYS A 293 25.51 3.24 22.04
C LYS A 293 24.20 3.28 22.84
N ARG A 294 23.85 4.44 23.40
CA ARG A 294 22.61 4.60 24.18
C ARG A 294 21.41 4.39 23.28
N LEU A 295 20.45 3.60 23.76
CA LEU A 295 19.19 3.37 23.07
C LEU A 295 18.42 4.68 22.93
N ARG A 296 17.97 4.99 21.71
CA ARG A 296 17.05 6.09 21.45
C ARG A 296 15.73 5.58 20.94
N THR A 297 14.65 6.26 21.32
CA THR A 297 13.29 5.92 20.91
C THR A 297 12.85 6.75 19.72
N ALA A 298 12.06 6.14 18.84
CA ALA A 298 11.35 6.81 17.76
C ALA A 298 9.94 6.21 17.63
N PRO A 299 8.94 7.00 17.18
CA PRO A 299 7.63 6.44 16.83
C PRO A 299 7.77 5.36 15.76
N ILE A 300 6.95 4.32 15.84
CA ILE A 300 7.03 3.14 14.96
C ILE A 300 6.91 3.46 13.47
N ASP A 301 6.11 4.47 13.13
CA ASP A 301 5.93 4.97 11.76
C ASP A 301 7.04 5.92 11.32
N SER A 302 7.90 6.35 12.24
CA SER A 302 9.06 7.17 11.91
C SER A 302 10.13 6.34 11.17
N ARG A 303 11.04 7.05 10.52
CA ARG A 303 12.25 6.47 9.94
C ARG A 303 13.52 6.97 10.62
N ALA A 304 13.39 7.88 11.61
CA ALA A 304 14.43 8.30 12.56
C ALA A 304 15.83 8.64 11.99
N VAL A 305 15.96 8.92 10.69
CA VAL A 305 17.25 9.10 9.97
C VAL A 305 18.22 10.03 10.69
N GLY A 306 17.76 11.23 11.12
CA GLY A 306 18.64 12.18 11.81
C GLY A 306 19.12 11.71 13.19
N ILE A 307 18.34 10.86 13.87
CA ILE A 307 18.73 10.26 15.16
C ILE A 307 19.78 9.17 14.92
N ALA A 308 19.55 8.36 13.88
CA ALA A 308 20.40 7.25 13.46
C ALA A 308 21.79 7.69 13.02
N VAL A 309 22.00 8.95 12.63
CA VAL A 309 23.36 9.44 12.33
C VAL A 309 24.28 9.29 13.55
N ARG A 310 23.81 9.65 14.75
CA ARG A 310 24.64 9.62 15.97
C ARG A 310 24.50 8.32 16.76
N HIS A 311 23.35 7.66 16.72
CA HIS A 311 23.04 6.52 17.59
C HIS A 311 23.19 5.20 16.85
N GLU A 312 23.65 4.16 17.55
CA GLU A 312 23.85 2.82 16.97
C GLU A 312 22.64 1.90 17.16
N ARG A 313 21.73 2.25 18.08
CA ARG A 313 20.54 1.44 18.42
C ARG A 313 19.32 2.33 18.54
N ILE A 314 18.23 1.95 17.89
CA ILE A 314 16.96 2.68 17.88
C ILE A 314 15.83 1.73 18.25
N LEU A 315 15.08 2.06 19.29
CA LEU A 315 13.82 1.42 19.65
C LEU A 315 12.67 2.13 18.92
N TYR A 316 12.14 1.49 17.89
CA TYR A 316 10.89 1.90 17.26
C TYR A 316 9.74 1.34 18.08
N ARG A 317 8.92 2.21 18.68
CA ARG A 317 7.82 1.78 19.54
C ARG A 317 6.53 2.52 19.27
N HIS A 318 5.41 1.89 19.58
CA HIS A 318 4.09 2.51 19.54
C HIS A 318 3.96 3.56 20.65
N ASP A 319 3.19 4.61 20.39
CA ASP A 319 3.01 5.73 21.33
C ASP A 319 2.17 5.34 22.54
N ARG A 320 1.26 4.37 22.37
CA ARG A 320 0.26 3.98 23.39
C ARG A 320 0.36 2.52 23.84
N LEU A 321 0.94 1.66 23.01
CA LEU A 321 1.02 0.22 23.27
C LEU A 321 2.47 -0.10 23.67
N PRO A 322 2.71 -1.05 24.58
CA PRO A 322 4.05 -1.49 24.95
C PRO A 322 4.64 -2.41 23.88
N GLU A 323 4.52 -2.02 22.61
CA GLU A 323 4.94 -2.81 21.45
C GLU A 323 5.96 -2.04 20.61
N GLY A 324 6.87 -2.77 19.98
CA GLY A 324 7.91 -2.20 19.16
C GLY A 324 8.97 -3.22 18.74
N PHE A 325 10.07 -2.71 18.20
CA PHE A 325 11.24 -3.48 17.82
C PHE A 325 12.50 -2.61 17.86
N VAL A 326 13.65 -3.24 18.06
CA VAL A 326 14.95 -2.56 18.07
C VAL A 326 15.62 -2.75 16.71
N CYS A 327 16.15 -1.67 16.15
CA CYS A 327 17.03 -1.70 14.99
C CYS A 327 18.44 -1.28 15.41
N GLU A 328 19.43 -1.99 14.90
CA GLU A 328 20.84 -1.78 15.21
C GLU A 328 21.63 -1.51 13.94
N ARG A 329 22.67 -0.68 14.06
CA ARG A 329 23.55 -0.34 12.94
C ARG A 329 24.39 -1.54 12.53
N ASP A 330 24.24 -1.97 11.28
CA ASP A 330 25.06 -3.00 10.66
C ASP A 330 25.75 -2.44 9.42
N ARG A 331 27.09 -2.36 9.47
CA ARG A 331 27.90 -1.85 8.37
C ARG A 331 27.82 -2.75 7.13
N ARG A 332 27.95 -4.07 7.30
CA ARG A 332 28.02 -5.00 6.17
C ARG A 332 26.67 -5.03 5.44
N ARG A 333 25.59 -5.16 6.21
CA ARG A 333 24.22 -5.16 5.68
C ARG A 333 23.87 -3.83 5.02
N PHE A 334 24.24 -2.70 5.65
CA PHE A 334 24.01 -1.38 5.06
C PHE A 334 24.61 -1.26 3.66
N PHE A 335 25.90 -1.59 3.49
CA PHE A 335 26.57 -1.44 2.20
C PHE A 335 26.08 -2.44 1.15
N ALA A 336 25.71 -3.66 1.57
CA ALA A 336 25.11 -4.65 0.67
C ALA A 336 23.77 -4.16 0.12
N VAL A 337 22.86 -3.70 0.98
CA VAL A 337 21.54 -3.19 0.57
C VAL A 337 21.67 -1.88 -0.21
N TRP A 338 22.60 -1.00 0.17
CA TRP A 338 22.89 0.22 -0.59
C TRP A 338 23.28 -0.10 -2.03
N ARG A 339 24.19 -1.06 -2.24
CA ARG A 339 24.56 -1.52 -3.59
C ARG A 339 23.33 -2.05 -4.34
N ASP A 340 22.53 -2.90 -3.71
CA ASP A 340 21.33 -3.47 -4.33
C ASP A 340 20.31 -2.41 -4.76
N VAL A 341 20.13 -1.34 -3.96
CA VAL A 341 19.27 -0.19 -4.31
C VAL A 341 19.78 0.49 -5.59
N PHE A 342 21.08 0.75 -5.70
CA PHE A 342 21.64 1.36 -6.91
C PHE A 342 21.60 0.42 -8.12
N ASP A 343 21.76 -0.88 -7.93
CA ASP A 343 21.64 -1.88 -8.99
C ASP A 343 20.22 -1.89 -9.58
N VAL A 344 19.20 -1.87 -8.71
CA VAL A 344 17.79 -1.73 -9.11
C VAL A 344 17.54 -0.42 -9.84
N LEU A 345 18.11 0.71 -9.38
CA LEU A 345 17.95 2.01 -10.05
C LEU A 345 18.59 2.02 -11.46
N ARG A 346 19.77 1.40 -11.61
CA ARG A 346 20.44 1.26 -12.90
C ARG A 346 19.62 0.40 -13.86
N GLN A 347 19.13 -0.75 -13.40
CA GLN A 347 18.26 -1.62 -14.19
C GLN A 347 16.95 -0.92 -14.57
N LEU A 348 16.31 -0.25 -13.61
CA LEU A 348 15.08 0.52 -13.86
C LEU A 348 15.30 1.60 -14.93
N ARG A 349 16.37 2.40 -14.84
CA ARG A 349 16.69 3.42 -15.83
C ARG A 349 16.85 2.83 -17.24
N ARG A 350 17.48 1.65 -17.35
CA ARG A 350 17.75 0.98 -18.63
C ARG A 350 16.49 0.35 -19.22
N ASP A 351 15.70 -0.35 -18.42
CA ASP A 351 14.69 -1.29 -18.90
C ASP A 351 13.25 -0.72 -18.86
N TYR A 352 13.02 0.41 -18.16
CA TYR A 352 11.66 0.92 -17.90
C TYR A 352 10.81 1.19 -19.14
N ALA A 353 11.38 1.70 -20.23
CA ALA A 353 10.61 1.98 -21.46
C ALA A 353 10.05 0.68 -22.08
N THR A 354 10.89 -0.36 -22.12
CA THR A 354 10.51 -1.70 -22.55
C THR A 354 9.49 -2.31 -21.60
N LEU A 355 9.78 -2.31 -20.29
CA LEU A 355 8.85 -2.80 -19.27
C LEU A 355 7.48 -2.14 -19.37
N LYS A 356 7.43 -0.82 -19.61
CA LYS A 356 6.17 -0.09 -19.75
C LYS A 356 5.33 -0.57 -20.92
N ARG A 357 5.96 -0.78 -22.07
CA ARG A 357 5.28 -1.35 -23.24
C ARG A 357 4.82 -2.77 -22.95
N ASP A 358 5.70 -3.60 -22.39
CA ASP A 358 5.44 -5.02 -22.22
C ASP A 358 4.32 -5.27 -21.18
N TYR A 359 4.32 -4.55 -20.05
CA TYR A 359 3.22 -4.63 -19.06
C TYR A 359 1.87 -4.21 -19.66
N ARG A 360 1.84 -3.15 -20.47
CA ARG A 360 0.61 -2.68 -21.12
C ARG A 360 0.12 -3.65 -22.18
N ALA A 361 1.02 -4.23 -22.97
CA ALA A 361 0.68 -5.25 -23.96
C ALA A 361 0.15 -6.53 -23.29
N ALA A 362 0.73 -6.93 -22.16
CA ALA A 362 0.31 -8.11 -21.42
C ALA A 362 -0.98 -7.90 -20.59
N TYR A 363 -1.34 -6.66 -20.26
CA TYR A 363 -2.45 -6.36 -19.33
C TYR A 363 -3.76 -7.08 -19.68
N PRO A 364 -4.29 -7.05 -20.92
CA PRO A 364 -5.54 -7.75 -21.26
C PRO A 364 -5.46 -9.26 -21.00
N SER A 365 -4.29 -9.87 -21.22
CA SER A 365 -4.06 -11.30 -20.96
C SER A 365 -3.83 -11.63 -19.48
N LEU A 366 -3.44 -10.65 -18.66
CA LEU A 366 -3.22 -10.86 -17.23
C LEU A 366 -4.54 -10.92 -16.47
N VAL A 367 -5.51 -10.12 -16.90
CA VAL A 367 -6.80 -9.89 -16.22
C VAL A 367 -7.98 -10.61 -16.89
N SER A 368 -7.75 -11.40 -17.94
CA SER A 368 -8.82 -12.15 -18.59
C SER A 368 -9.37 -13.28 -17.71
N ASP A 369 -10.62 -13.69 -17.97
CA ASP A 369 -11.26 -14.84 -17.32
C ASP A 369 -10.39 -16.10 -17.47
N ASP A 370 -9.88 -16.38 -18.69
CA ASP A 370 -8.99 -17.53 -18.94
C ASP A 370 -7.70 -17.50 -18.11
N ALA A 371 -7.15 -16.31 -17.87
CA ALA A 371 -5.93 -16.19 -17.09
C ALA A 371 -6.20 -16.39 -15.60
N TRP A 372 -7.34 -15.93 -15.09
CA TRP A 372 -7.75 -16.19 -13.72
C TRP A 372 -8.20 -17.64 -13.51
N GLN A 373 -8.91 -18.24 -14.46
CA GLN A 373 -9.32 -19.64 -14.41
C GLN A 373 -8.11 -20.56 -14.27
N ARG A 374 -7.07 -20.35 -15.08
CA ARG A 374 -5.81 -21.09 -14.97
C ARG A 374 -5.16 -20.97 -13.58
N ARG A 375 -5.20 -19.78 -12.97
CA ARG A 375 -4.70 -19.58 -11.59
C ARG A 375 -5.54 -20.33 -10.56
N PHE A 376 -6.86 -20.40 -10.71
CA PHE A 376 -7.73 -21.18 -9.84
C PHE A 376 -7.49 -22.68 -9.99
N ASP A 377 -7.18 -23.14 -11.19
CA ASP A 377 -6.87 -24.54 -11.49
C ASP A 377 -5.45 -24.96 -11.07
N GLY A 378 -4.63 -24.03 -10.59
CA GLY A 378 -3.24 -24.28 -10.21
C GLY A 378 -2.28 -24.44 -11.39
N VAL A 379 -2.71 -24.10 -12.60
CA VAL A 379 -1.89 -24.11 -13.81
C VAL A 379 -1.37 -22.69 -14.05
N SER A 380 -0.09 -22.42 -13.79
CA SER A 380 0.48 -21.07 -13.99
C SER A 380 0.20 -20.55 -15.41
N ALA A 381 -0.30 -19.32 -15.50
CA ALA A 381 -0.85 -18.74 -16.74
C ALA A 381 0.28 -18.47 -17.76
N ARG A 382 0.62 -19.46 -18.59
CA ARG A 382 1.51 -19.26 -19.75
C ARG A 382 0.84 -18.28 -20.73
N PRO A 383 1.39 -17.10 -21.03
CA PRO A 383 0.82 -16.25 -22.07
C PRO A 383 0.84 -17.02 -23.41
N THR A 384 -0.29 -17.04 -24.11
CA THR A 384 -0.36 -17.51 -25.50
C THR A 384 0.55 -16.61 -26.34
N ARG A 385 1.46 -17.25 -27.10
CA ARG A 385 2.54 -16.60 -27.85
C ARG A 385 2.02 -15.69 -28.95
#